data_AF-A0A3N5F0X9-F1
#
_entry.id   AF-A0A3N5F0X9-F1
#
_cell.length_a   1.000
_cell.length_b   1.000
_cell.length_c   1.000
_cell.angle_alpha   90.00
_cell.angle_beta   90.00
_cell.angle_gamma   90.00
#
_symmetry.space_group_name_H-M   'P 1'
#
loop_
_entity.id
_entity.type
_entity.pdbx_description
1 polymer ?
#
loop_
_entity_poly.entity_id
_entity_poly.type
_entity_poly.pdbx_seq_one_letter_code
_entity_poly.pdbx_strand_id
1 'polypeptide(L)'
;MDPIEISAAGLRAQRARMDLIAANLANGDTTSARTEVRDGEVRHVPFRRKLAVLLEGAGGLPVVTVVEDRSEFRAESRPGHPHASAAGTVLFPNVDPMVEMVDMMAASRAYEANLTAVEVAKSMHQSALRILG
;
A
#
# COMPACT_ATOMS: atom_id res chain seq x y z
N MET A 1 -12.77 22.67 12.64
CA MET A 1 -11.88 21.54 12.30
C MET A 1 -10.47 22.08 12.25
N ASP A 2 -9.53 21.50 12.98
CA ASP A 2 -8.16 22.01 13.06
C ASP A 2 -7.36 21.58 11.80
N PRO A 3 -6.74 22.52 11.05
CA PRO A 3 -5.85 22.19 9.92
C PRO A 3 -4.75 21.17 10.28
N ILE A 4 -4.30 21.17 11.54
CA ILE A 4 -3.31 20.21 12.06
C ILE A 4 -3.90 18.80 12.11
N GLU A 5 -5.15 18.64 12.53
CA GLU A 5 -5.83 17.34 12.61
C GLU A 5 -6.00 16.70 11.23
N ILE A 6 -6.45 17.49 10.24
CA ILE A 6 -6.60 17.04 8.85
C ILE A 6 -5.25 16.59 8.29
N SER A 7 -4.23 17.43 8.45
CA SER A 7 -2.88 17.14 7.93
C SER A 7 -2.26 15.93 8.64
N ALA A 8 -2.47 15.77 9.95
CA ALA A 8 -2.02 14.62 10.72
C ALA A 8 -2.75 13.32 10.32
N ALA A 9 -4.06 13.38 10.02
CA ALA A 9 -4.78 12.23 9.47
C ALA A 9 -4.27 11.89 8.06
N GLY A 10 -4.04 12.89 7.21
CA GLY A 10 -3.42 12.72 5.89
C GLY A 10 -2.03 12.08 5.95
N LEU A 11 -1.17 12.50 6.89
CA LEU A 11 0.14 11.90 7.12
C LEU A 11 0.06 10.42 7.48
N ARG A 12 -0.85 10.05 8.41
CA ARG A 12 -1.07 8.64 8.79
C ARG A 12 -1.58 7.83 7.59
N ALA A 13 -2.48 8.41 6.81
CA ALA A 13 -3.03 7.75 5.62
C ALA A 13 -1.94 7.47 4.57
N GLN A 14 -1.11 8.48 4.24
CA GLN A 14 -0.04 8.28 3.26
C GLN A 14 1.07 7.35 3.78
N ARG A 15 1.36 7.35 5.09
CA ARG A 15 2.25 6.34 5.70
C ARG A 15 1.72 4.93 5.52
N ALA A 16 0.45 4.70 5.86
CA ALA A 16 -0.16 3.39 5.67
C ALA A 16 -0.15 2.94 4.19
N ARG A 17 -0.35 3.88 3.26
CA ARG A 17 -0.23 3.61 1.82
C ARG A 17 1.21 3.22 1.43
N MET A 18 2.23 3.93 1.93
CA MET A 18 3.64 3.59 1.70
C MET A 18 4.01 2.22 2.27
N ASP A 19 3.57 1.91 3.48
CA ASP A 19 3.80 0.60 4.12
C ASP A 19 3.19 -0.54 3.29
N LEU A 20 2.00 -0.31 2.73
CA LEU A 20 1.33 -1.27 1.87
C LEU A 20 2.06 -1.50 0.54
N ILE A 21 2.53 -0.42 -0.09
CA ILE A 21 3.30 -0.50 -1.33
C ILE A 21 4.63 -1.24 -1.09
N ALA A 22 5.29 -0.94 0.03
CA ALA A 22 6.50 -1.67 0.43
C ALA A 22 6.21 -3.17 0.63
N ALA A 23 5.09 -3.51 1.26
CA ALA A 23 4.67 -4.91 1.40
C ALA A 23 4.37 -5.57 0.06
N ASN A 24 3.75 -4.87 -0.89
CA ASN A 24 3.52 -5.39 -2.24
C ASN A 24 4.85 -5.66 -2.96
N LEU A 25 5.77 -4.69 -2.95
CA LEU A 25 7.07 -4.81 -3.61
C LEU A 25 7.91 -5.95 -3.00
N ALA A 26 7.93 -6.06 -1.67
CA ALA A 26 8.64 -7.13 -0.97
C ALA A 26 8.09 -8.53 -1.29
N ASN A 27 6.81 -8.64 -1.63
CA ASN A 27 6.16 -9.90 -1.97
C ASN A 27 5.88 -10.06 -3.48
N GLY A 28 6.45 -9.19 -4.32
CA GLY A 28 6.16 -9.16 -5.77
C GLY A 28 6.55 -10.42 -6.53
N ASP A 29 7.49 -11.19 -5.98
CA ASP A 29 7.99 -12.45 -6.53
C ASP A 29 7.59 -13.67 -5.68
N THR A 30 6.74 -13.50 -4.68
CA THR A 30 6.33 -14.58 -3.79
C THR A 30 5.29 -15.49 -4.44
N THR A 31 5.76 -16.59 -5.04
CA THR A 31 4.94 -17.58 -5.76
C THR A 31 4.19 -18.56 -4.85
N SER A 32 4.49 -18.58 -3.54
CA SER A 32 3.81 -19.42 -2.54
C SER A 32 3.62 -18.66 -1.22
N ALA A 33 2.69 -17.70 -1.20
CA ALA A 33 2.33 -16.97 0.02
C ALA A 33 1.39 -17.76 0.93
N ARG A 34 0.58 -18.63 0.34
CA ARG A 34 -0.29 -19.58 1.04
C ARG A 34 -0.22 -20.93 0.34
N THR A 35 -0.35 -21.97 1.14
CA THR A 35 -0.52 -23.33 0.64
C THR A 35 -1.95 -23.77 0.91
N GLU A 36 -2.66 -24.21 -0.13
CA GLU A 36 -4.02 -24.74 -0.03
C GLU A 36 -4.01 -26.21 -0.43
N VAL A 37 -4.64 -27.07 0.36
CA VAL A 37 -4.81 -28.48 0.01
C VAL A 37 -6.22 -28.65 -0.54
N ARG A 38 -6.33 -29.07 -1.81
CA ARG A 38 -7.61 -29.37 -2.45
C ARG A 38 -7.53 -30.75 -3.07
N ASP A 39 -8.48 -31.61 -2.73
CA ASP A 39 -8.55 -32.99 -3.23
C ASP A 39 -7.27 -33.82 -3.00
N GLY A 40 -6.53 -33.52 -1.92
CA GLY A 40 -5.26 -34.18 -1.58
C GLY A 40 -4.04 -33.59 -2.29
N GLU A 41 -4.22 -32.64 -3.21
CA GLU A 41 -3.13 -31.95 -3.90
C GLU A 41 -2.76 -30.63 -3.20
N VAL A 42 -1.46 -30.38 -3.09
CA VAL A 42 -0.90 -29.15 -2.53
C VAL A 42 -0.82 -28.10 -3.63
N ARG A 43 -1.60 -27.03 -3.50
CA ARG A 43 -1.56 -25.87 -4.39
C ARG A 43 -0.87 -24.69 -3.73
N HIS A 44 0.13 -24.14 -4.41
CA HIS A 44 0.78 -22.90 -4.04
C HIS A 44 -0.03 -21.71 -4.58
N VAL A 45 -0.46 -20.83 -3.68
CA VAL A 45 -1.17 -19.59 -4.02
C VAL A 45 -0.17 -18.43 -3.91
N PRO A 46 0.07 -17.67 -4.99
CA PRO A 46 0.96 -16.53 -4.96
C PRO A 46 0.44 -15.41 -4.05
N PHE A 47 1.34 -14.52 -3.66
CA PHE A 47 0.94 -13.28 -2.98
C PHE A 47 -0.04 -12.49 -3.85
N ARG A 48 -1.09 -11.96 -3.23
CA ARG A 48 -2.06 -11.09 -3.89
C ARG A 48 -1.77 -9.65 -3.52
N ARG A 49 -1.60 -8.81 -4.54
CA ARG A 49 -1.41 -7.37 -4.39
C ARG A 49 -2.52 -6.78 -3.53
N LYS A 50 -2.15 -5.91 -2.61
CA LYS A 50 -3.09 -5.15 -1.78
C LYS A 50 -3.15 -3.71 -2.28
N LEU A 51 -4.33 -3.11 -2.20
CA LEU A 51 -4.59 -1.73 -2.59
C LEU A 51 -5.05 -0.94 -1.37
N ALA A 52 -4.50 0.27 -1.20
CA ALA A 52 -4.97 1.23 -0.22
C ALA A 52 -6.09 2.05 -0.84
N VAL A 53 -7.28 1.99 -0.24
CA VAL A 53 -8.43 2.81 -0.59
C VAL A 53 -8.61 3.86 0.49
N LEU A 54 -8.48 5.12 0.08
CA LEU A 54 -8.76 6.26 0.96
C LEU A 54 -10.25 6.56 0.90
N LEU A 55 -10.89 6.50 2.06
CA LEU A 55 -12.29 6.83 2.27
C LEU A 55 -12.39 8.08 3.11
N GLU A 56 -13.48 8.82 2.96
CA GLU A 56 -13.83 9.88 3.88
C GLU A 56 -14.46 9.26 5.13
N GLY A 57 -13.79 9.42 6.27
CA GLY A 57 -14.24 8.96 7.57
C GLY A 57 -15.10 10.00 8.29
N ALA A 58 -15.41 9.70 9.56
CA ALA A 58 -16.14 10.61 10.42
C ALA A 58 -15.45 11.99 10.48
N GLY A 59 -16.24 13.04 10.27
CA GLY A 59 -15.75 14.41 10.30
C GLY A 59 -14.89 14.83 9.11
N GLY A 60 -14.88 14.09 7.99
CA GLY A 60 -14.12 14.47 6.78
C GLY A 60 -12.64 14.07 6.81
N LEU A 61 -12.23 13.26 7.80
CA LEU A 61 -10.85 12.79 7.92
C LEU A 61 -10.59 11.59 7.01
N PRO A 62 -9.45 11.52 6.30
CA PRO A 62 -9.12 10.38 5.47
C PRO A 62 -8.91 9.12 6.32
N VAL A 63 -9.53 8.02 5.90
CA VAL A 63 -9.37 6.68 6.48
C VAL A 63 -8.82 5.75 5.40
N VAL A 64 -7.77 4.99 5.72
CA VAL A 64 -7.22 4.00 4.81
C VAL A 64 -7.85 2.65 5.09
N THR A 65 -8.39 2.05 4.04
CA THR A 65 -8.83 0.66 4.04
C THR A 65 -7.97 -0.13 3.07
N VAL A 66 -7.80 -1.42 3.34
CA VAL A 66 -6.97 -2.30 2.52
C VAL A 66 -7.87 -3.32 1.85
N VAL A 67 -7.77 -3.41 0.53
CA VAL A 67 -8.50 -4.40 -0.28
C VAL A 67 -7.52 -5.21 -1.12
N GLU A 68 -7.86 -6.45 -1.42
CA GLU A 68 -7.06 -7.27 -2.32
C GLU A 68 -7.41 -6.95 -3.78
N ASP A 69 -6.39 -6.88 -4.63
CA ASP A 69 -6.55 -6.74 -6.07
C ASP A 69 -7.08 -8.05 -6.66
N ARG A 70 -8.24 -7.97 -7.31
CA ARG A 70 -8.96 -9.11 -7.91
C ARG A 70 -8.48 -9.47 -9.32
N SER A 71 -7.51 -8.73 -9.86
CA SER A 71 -6.88 -9.03 -11.14
C SER A 71 -6.22 -10.42 -11.10
N GLU A 72 -6.06 -11.01 -12.28
CA GLU A 72 -5.48 -12.33 -12.42
C GLU A 72 -3.99 -12.34 -12.06
N PHE A 73 -3.51 -13.49 -11.56
CA PHE A 73 -2.09 -13.72 -11.35
C PHE A 73 -1.35 -13.79 -12.68
N ARG A 74 -0.07 -13.40 -12.67
CA ARG A 74 0.77 -13.48 -13.86
C ARG A 74 1.21 -14.91 -14.07
N ALA A 75 0.78 -15.55 -15.16
CA ALA A 75 1.22 -16.90 -15.51
C ALA A 75 2.48 -16.83 -16.39
N GLU A 76 3.54 -17.52 -15.98
CA GLU A 76 4.81 -17.57 -16.72
C GLU A 76 5.29 -19.01 -16.88
N SER A 77 5.78 -19.37 -18.07
CA SER A 77 6.34 -20.69 -18.33
C SER A 77 7.76 -20.78 -17.78
N ARG A 78 7.97 -21.53 -16.70
CA ARG A 78 9.28 -21.84 -16.11
C ARG A 78 9.39 -23.34 -15.82
N PRO A 79 9.70 -24.15 -16.83
CA PRO A 79 9.95 -25.58 -16.64
C PRO A 79 11.04 -25.81 -15.59
N GLY A 80 10.76 -26.64 -14.58
CA GLY A 80 11.71 -26.94 -13.49
C GLY A 80 11.62 -26.03 -12.26
N HIS A 81 10.73 -25.03 -12.23
CA HIS A 81 10.47 -24.26 -11.02
C HIS A 81 9.72 -25.10 -9.95
N PRO A 82 10.06 -25.01 -8.65
CA PRO A 82 9.43 -25.83 -7.60
C PRO A 82 7.90 -25.71 -7.52
N HIS A 83 7.37 -24.53 -7.84
CA HIS A 83 5.93 -24.26 -7.84
C HIS A 83 5.31 -24.29 -9.26
N ALA A 84 6.01 -24.87 -10.24
CA ALA A 84 5.44 -25.06 -11.56
C ALA A 84 4.35 -26.14 -11.53
N SER A 85 3.26 -25.88 -12.24
CA SER A 85 2.27 -26.90 -12.58
C SER A 85 2.89 -27.99 -13.48
N ALA A 86 2.16 -29.08 -13.70
CA ALA A 86 2.57 -30.17 -14.59
C ALA A 86 2.89 -29.71 -16.04
N ALA A 87 2.31 -28.59 -16.48
CA ALA A 87 2.57 -27.98 -17.78
C ALA A 87 3.83 -27.06 -17.81
N GLY A 88 4.53 -26.90 -16.68
CA GLY A 88 5.68 -26.01 -16.55
C GLY A 88 5.32 -24.55 -16.30
N THR A 89 4.05 -24.23 -16.06
CA THR A 89 3.58 -22.86 -15.79
C THR A 89 3.60 -22.56 -14.29
N VAL A 90 4.16 -21.41 -13.91
CA VAL A 90 4.19 -20.86 -12.55
C VAL A 90 3.27 -19.64 -12.50
N LEU A 91 2.52 -19.51 -11.40
CA LEU A 91 1.75 -18.30 -11.12
C LEU A 91 2.59 -17.36 -10.25
N PHE A 92 2.69 -16.11 -10.68
CA PHE A 92 3.35 -15.02 -9.96
C PHE A 92 2.32 -14.02 -9.44
N PRO A 93 2.65 -13.29 -8.37
CA PRO A 93 1.85 -12.19 -7.87
C PRO A 93 1.47 -11.20 -8.98
N ASN A 94 0.26 -10.63 -8.86
CA ASN A 94 -0.24 -9.56 -9.71
C ASN A 94 0.31 -8.18 -9.30
N VAL A 95 1.55 -8.15 -8.80
CA VAL A 95 2.27 -6.93 -8.44
C VAL A 95 3.14 -6.51 -9.61
N ASP A 96 3.01 -5.25 -10.02
CA ASP A 96 3.90 -4.61 -10.98
C ASP A 96 4.84 -3.64 -10.24
N PRO A 97 6.15 -3.94 -10.16
CA PRO A 97 7.11 -3.09 -9.47
C PRO A 97 7.14 -1.65 -9.97
N MET A 98 6.93 -1.43 -11.28
CA MET A 98 6.93 -0.09 -11.86
C MET A 98 5.73 0.72 -11.39
N VAL A 99 4.55 0.08 -11.33
CA VAL A 99 3.34 0.70 -10.79
C VAL A 99 3.51 1.01 -9.31
N GLU A 100 4.01 0.04 -8.52
CA GLU A 100 4.25 0.24 -7.08
C GLU A 100 5.26 1.37 -6.81
N MET A 101 6.33 1.48 -7.60
CA MET A 101 7.30 2.57 -7.47
C MET A 101 6.68 3.94 -7.79
N VAL A 102 5.87 4.03 -8.84
CA VAL A 102 5.14 5.28 -9.17
C VAL A 102 4.15 5.64 -8.06
N ASP A 103 3.43 4.66 -7.52
CA ASP A 103 2.53 4.83 -6.39
C ASP A 103 3.29 5.29 -5.12
N MET A 104 4.48 4.74 -4.87
CA MET A 104 5.35 5.14 -3.75
C MET A 104 5.78 6.60 -3.89
N MET A 105 6.19 7.02 -5.09
CA MET A 105 6.55 8.42 -5.36
C MET A 105 5.35 9.36 -5.14
N ALA A 106 4.15 8.95 -5.56
CA ALA A 106 2.94 9.74 -5.33
C ALA A 106 2.59 9.85 -3.83
N ALA A 107 2.67 8.75 -3.09
CA ALA A 107 2.42 8.73 -1.65
C ALA A 107 3.46 9.55 -0.86
N SER A 108 4.73 9.48 -1.24
CA SER A 108 5.82 10.26 -0.63
C SER A 108 5.58 11.77 -0.81
N ARG A 109 5.27 12.21 -2.03
CA ARG A 109 4.96 13.64 -2.30
C ARG A 109 3.75 14.12 -1.50
N ALA A 110 2.70 13.30 -1.39
CA ALA A 110 1.52 13.64 -0.59
C ALA A 110 1.83 13.71 0.92
N TYR A 111 2.72 12.83 1.41
CA TYR A 111 3.19 12.88 2.79
C TYR A 111 3.99 14.16 3.07
N GLU A 112 4.92 14.51 2.18
CA GLU A 112 5.69 15.76 2.27
C GLU A 112 4.80 17.00 2.27
N ALA A 113 3.81 17.07 1.37
CA ALA A 113 2.87 18.18 1.31
C ALA A 113 2.08 18.35 2.63
N ASN A 114 1.59 17.25 3.21
CA ASN A 114 0.90 17.29 4.50
C ASN A 114 1.83 17.67 5.65
N LEU A 115 3.10 17.24 5.61
CA LEU A 115 4.11 17.62 6.60
C LEU A 115 4.35 19.13 6.58
N THR A 116 4.54 19.71 5.40
CA THR A 116 4.68 21.16 5.24
C THR A 116 3.46 21.92 5.75
N ALA A 117 2.23 21.42 5.49
CA ALA A 117 1.01 22.04 6.01
C ALA A 117 0.97 22.04 7.56
N VAL A 118 1.37 20.95 8.22
CA VAL A 118 1.49 20.89 9.69
C VAL A 118 2.52 21.90 10.20
N GLU A 119 3.68 22.00 9.55
CA GLU A 119 4.75 22.91 9.95
C GLU A 119 4.32 24.38 9.86
N VAL A 120 3.63 24.75 8.77
CA VAL A 120 3.05 26.09 8.58
C VAL A 120 2.02 26.38 9.67
N ALA A 121 1.09 25.46 9.92
CA ALA A 121 0.07 25.62 10.96
C ALA A 121 0.70 25.79 12.35
N LYS A 122 1.72 24.99 12.69
CA LYS A 122 2.47 25.10 13.94
C LYS A 122 3.16 26.46 14.08
N SER A 123 3.80 26.94 13.02
CA SER A 123 4.48 28.25 13.00
C SER A 123 3.50 29.41 13.22
N MET A 124 2.32 29.36 12.59
CA MET A 124 1.25 30.33 12.80
C MET A 124 0.77 30.31 14.26
N HIS A 125 0.57 29.12 14.84
CA HIS A 125 0.10 28.96 16.22
C HIS A 125 1.12 29.52 17.23
N GLN A 126 2.41 29.22 17.06
CA GLN A 126 3.49 29.76 17.89
C GLN A 126 3.64 31.28 17.75
N SER A 127 3.38 31.82 16.56
CA SER A 127 3.42 33.27 16.34
C SER A 127 2.24 33.97 17.00
N ALA A 128 1.05 33.38 16.98
CA ALA A 128 -0.11 33.89 17.71
C ALA A 128 0.13 33.92 19.23
N LEU A 129 0.70 32.85 19.80
CA LEU A 129 1.06 32.80 21.23
C LEU A 129 2.06 33.90 21.63
N ARG A 130 3.03 34.23 20.76
CA ARG A 130 3.99 35.32 21.01
C ARG A 130 3.38 36.72 20.92
N ILE A 131 2.27 36.90 20.21
CA ILE A 131 1.59 38.19 20.08
C ILE A 131 0.60 38.42 21.24
N LEU A 132 0.02 37.34 21.77
CA LEU A 132 -0.99 37.37 22.83
C LEU A 132 -0.42 37.30 24.25
N GLY A 133 0.85 36.90 24.40
CA GLY A 133 1.58 36.90 25.68
C GLY A 133 2.56 38.07 25.75
#